data_AF-A0A2V8Y410-F1
#
_entry.id   AF-A0A2V8Y410-F1
#
_cell.length_a   1.000
_cell.length_b   1.000
_cell.length_c   1.000
_cell.angle_alpha   90.00
_cell.angle_beta   90.00
_cell.angle_gamma   90.00
#
_symmetry.space_group_name_H-M   'P 1'
#
loop_
_entity.id
_entity.type
_entity.pdbx_description
1 polymer ?
#
loop_
_entity_poly.entity_id
_entity_poly.type
_entity_poly.pdbx_seq_one_letter_code
_entity_poly.pdbx_strand_id
1 'polypeptide(L)'
;LVRKAWWDSDDIPVLEEAIASAKGFDGTDEYDPAKDDHTDLPPKAPPVQVLPEDGRQASSPKAEIHILRWSAEEKELTVTLSQPLRLAIRLLDYPAWRVEVNGWRVKPQSPETTSQMILPLSAGTDRIGIKFVGTPDRMLGGALSLASLFAAGLLLAKGRAKQST
;
A
#
# COMPACT_ATOMS: atom_id res chain seq x y z
N LEU A 1 -16.92 13.06 10.21
CA LEU A 1 -17.02 11.62 10.53
C LEU A 1 -18.47 11.29 10.81
N VAL A 2 -19.02 10.31 10.08
CA VAL A 2 -20.41 9.83 10.22
C VAL A 2 -20.52 9.07 11.53
N ARG A 3 -21.36 9.54 12.47
CA ARG A 3 -21.50 8.93 13.81
C ARG A 3 -22.68 7.96 13.94
N LYS A 4 -23.55 7.90 12.93
CA LYS A 4 -24.69 6.98 12.84
C LYS A 4 -24.92 6.65 11.37
N ALA A 5 -24.65 5.41 10.99
CA ALA A 5 -25.16 4.85 9.75
C ALA A 5 -26.48 4.12 10.03
N TRP A 6 -27.34 3.98 9.03
CA TRP A 6 -28.61 3.24 9.19
C TRP A 6 -28.41 1.72 9.18
N TRP A 7 -27.24 1.25 8.74
CA TRP A 7 -26.92 -0.16 8.56
C TRP A 7 -26.12 -0.77 9.71
N ASP A 8 -25.33 0.00 10.46
CA ASP A 8 -24.76 -0.42 11.75
C ASP A 8 -24.13 0.78 12.47
N SER A 9 -24.31 0.89 13.78
CA SER A 9 -23.64 1.90 14.63
C SER A 9 -22.43 1.36 15.38
N ASP A 10 -22.28 0.03 15.44
CA ASP A 10 -21.29 -0.64 16.27
C ASP A 10 -19.95 -0.85 15.51
N ASP A 11 -19.98 -0.81 14.18
CA ASP A 11 -18.80 -0.96 13.33
C ASP A 11 -17.87 0.25 13.33
N ILE A 12 -18.42 1.47 13.46
CA ILE A 12 -17.61 2.70 13.40
C ILE A 12 -16.59 2.76 14.55
N PRO A 13 -16.97 2.51 15.82
CA PRO A 13 -16.00 2.41 16.92
C PRO A 13 -14.92 1.33 16.69
N VAL A 14 -15.30 0.18 16.12
CA VAL A 14 -14.35 -0.91 15.82
C VAL A 14 -13.33 -0.47 14.77
N LEU A 15 -13.77 0.25 13.74
CA LEU A 15 -12.88 0.85 12.73
C LEU A 15 -11.98 1.93 13.32
N GLU A 16 -12.51 2.81 14.18
CA GLU A 16 -11.73 3.83 14.88
C GLU A 16 -10.63 3.20 15.76
N GLU A 17 -10.96 2.13 16.50
CA GLU A 17 -10.01 1.38 17.30
C GLU A 17 -8.96 0.67 16.42
N ALA A 18 -9.36 0.08 15.30
CA ALA A 18 -8.46 -0.58 14.37
C ALA A 18 -7.46 0.40 13.73
N ILE A 19 -7.90 1.62 13.40
CA ILE A 19 -7.05 2.72 12.92
C ILE A 19 -6.11 3.18 14.05
N ALA A 20 -6.65 3.44 15.25
CA ALA A 20 -5.88 3.95 16.38
C ALA A 20 -4.81 2.95 16.86
N SER A 21 -5.13 1.65 16.83
CA SER A 21 -4.20 0.57 17.20
C SER A 21 -3.20 0.20 16.10
N ALA A 22 -3.31 0.81 14.91
CA ALA A 22 -2.54 0.43 13.72
C ALA A 22 -2.62 -1.08 13.38
N LYS A 23 -3.68 -1.75 13.85
CA LYS A 23 -3.96 -3.17 13.57
C LYS A 23 -4.17 -3.38 12.08
N GLY A 24 -4.73 -2.38 11.41
CA GLY A 24 -5.18 -2.44 10.01
C GLY A 24 -6.65 -2.83 9.92
N PHE A 25 -7.17 -2.89 8.70
CA PHE A 25 -8.53 -3.35 8.42
C PHE A 25 -8.43 -4.74 7.78
N ASP A 26 -9.32 -5.65 8.18
CA ASP A 26 -9.49 -6.94 7.51
C ASP A 26 -10.25 -6.66 6.21
N GLY A 27 -9.67 -7.01 5.06
CA GLY A 27 -10.31 -6.78 3.78
C GLY A 27 -11.62 -7.57 3.66
N THR A 28 -12.40 -7.27 2.61
CA THR A 28 -13.42 -8.21 2.15
C THR A 28 -12.90 -8.87 0.88
N ASP A 29 -13.27 -10.13 0.66
CA ASP A 29 -12.80 -10.95 -0.46
C ASP A 29 -13.11 -10.31 -1.82
N GLU A 30 -14.14 -9.47 -1.92
CA GLU A 30 -14.49 -8.79 -3.16
C GLU A 30 -13.42 -7.81 -3.70
N TYR A 31 -12.45 -7.41 -2.86
CA TYR A 31 -11.40 -6.45 -3.23
C TYR A 31 -9.98 -7.04 -3.21
N ASP A 32 -9.85 -8.35 -3.08
CA ASP A 32 -8.55 -9.00 -3.12
C ASP A 32 -7.91 -8.86 -4.52
N PRO A 33 -6.58 -8.65 -4.61
CA PRO A 33 -5.87 -8.82 -5.86
C PRO A 33 -6.20 -10.17 -6.49
N ALA A 34 -6.27 -10.24 -7.82
CA ALA A 34 -6.72 -11.44 -8.57
C ALA A 34 -5.92 -12.75 -8.32
N LYS A 35 -4.89 -12.72 -7.48
CA LYS A 35 -4.05 -13.86 -7.10
C LYS A 35 -3.88 -13.99 -5.58
N ASP A 36 -4.55 -13.17 -4.80
CA ASP A 36 -4.39 -13.14 -3.35
C ASP A 36 -5.51 -13.93 -2.68
N ASP A 37 -5.18 -14.62 -1.60
CA ASP A 37 -6.11 -15.01 -0.55
C ASP A 37 -5.69 -14.24 0.69
N HIS A 38 -6.39 -13.14 1.02
CA HIS A 38 -5.98 -12.28 2.14
C HIS A 38 -5.97 -13.04 3.48
N THR A 39 -6.67 -14.18 3.57
CA THR A 39 -6.70 -15.01 4.78
C THR A 39 -5.37 -15.72 5.04
N ASP A 40 -4.49 -15.84 4.04
CA ASP A 40 -3.16 -16.41 4.16
C ASP A 40 -2.14 -15.44 4.81
N LEU A 41 -2.50 -14.16 4.98
CA LEU A 41 -1.64 -13.18 5.65
C LEU A 41 -1.89 -13.15 7.16
N PRO A 42 -0.88 -13.40 8.00
CA PRO A 42 -1.08 -13.42 9.45
C PRO A 42 -1.47 -12.03 9.96
N PRO A 43 -2.65 -11.85 10.61
CA PRO A 43 -3.14 -10.53 11.03
C PRO A 43 -2.26 -9.88 12.10
N LYS A 44 -1.44 -10.68 12.80
CA LYS A 44 -0.49 -10.23 13.83
C LYS A 44 0.97 -10.33 13.37
N ALA A 45 1.22 -10.39 12.06
CA ALA A 45 2.59 -10.38 11.54
C ALA A 45 3.32 -9.09 11.96
N PRO A 46 4.63 -9.18 12.26
CA PRO A 46 5.43 -7.97 12.46
C PRO A 46 5.44 -7.12 11.18
N PRO A 47 5.70 -5.79 11.28
CA PRO A 47 5.84 -4.93 10.10
C PRO A 47 6.82 -5.46 9.06
N VAL A 48 7.86 -6.14 9.52
CA VAL A 48 8.93 -6.68 8.70
C VAL A 48 9.35 -8.04 9.24
N GLN A 49 9.54 -9.00 8.35
CA GLN A 49 10.05 -10.34 8.67
C GLN A 49 11.27 -10.65 7.82
N VAL A 50 12.29 -11.21 8.47
CA VAL A 50 13.52 -11.63 7.78
C VAL A 50 13.34 -13.06 7.30
N LEU A 51 13.52 -13.26 6.00
CA LEU A 51 13.45 -14.55 5.32
C LEU A 51 14.85 -14.96 4.85
N PRO A 52 15.23 -16.24 4.98
CA PRO A 52 16.46 -16.74 4.39
C PRO A 52 16.42 -16.66 2.85
N GLU A 53 17.59 -16.48 2.24
CA GLU A 53 17.76 -16.40 0.78
C GLU A 53 17.17 -17.63 0.08
N ASP A 54 17.54 -18.83 0.52
CA ASP A 54 17.17 -20.12 -0.10
C ASP A 54 15.96 -20.84 0.57
N GLY A 55 15.19 -20.18 1.43
CA GLY A 55 14.07 -20.81 2.14
C GLY A 55 14.46 -21.93 3.12
N ARG A 56 15.75 -22.24 3.25
CA ARG A 56 16.28 -23.16 4.27
C ARG A 56 16.39 -22.44 5.61
N GLN A 57 16.00 -23.15 6.68
CA GLN A 57 16.14 -22.76 8.07
C GLN A 57 17.62 -22.67 8.49
N ALA A 58 18.38 -21.74 7.92
CA ALA A 58 19.72 -21.41 8.39
C ALA A 58 19.59 -20.36 9.49
N SER A 59 20.31 -20.59 10.60
CA SER A 59 20.51 -19.74 11.79
C SER A 59 19.94 -18.33 11.66
N SER A 60 19.03 -17.92 12.57
CA SER A 60 18.36 -16.62 12.59
C SER A 60 19.26 -15.51 12.04
N PRO A 61 19.08 -15.08 10.78
CA PRO A 61 19.99 -14.16 10.14
C PRO A 61 20.07 -12.88 10.97
N LYS A 62 21.31 -12.44 11.26
CA LYS A 62 21.56 -11.22 12.02
C LYS A 62 21.23 -10.02 11.15
N ALA A 63 20.00 -9.53 11.30
CA ALA A 63 19.53 -8.28 10.71
C ALA A 63 19.20 -7.31 11.83
N GLU A 64 19.74 -6.11 11.74
CA GLU A 64 19.36 -4.99 12.59
C GLU A 64 18.42 -4.09 11.79
N ILE A 65 17.18 -3.96 12.26
CA ILE A 65 16.12 -3.23 11.55
C ILE A 65 15.70 -2.04 12.40
N HIS A 66 15.77 -0.85 11.80
CA HIS A 66 15.29 0.39 12.39
C HIS A 66 14.15 0.94 11.56
N ILE A 67 12.94 0.91 12.11
CA ILE A 67 11.76 1.51 11.47
C ILE A 67 11.77 3.01 11.81
N LEU A 68 11.98 3.84 10.80
CA LEU A 68 11.96 5.30 10.91
C LEU A 68 10.53 5.84 10.82
N ARG A 69 9.71 5.24 9.95
CA ARG A 69 8.32 5.61 9.76
C ARG A 69 7.48 4.42 9.31
N TRP A 70 6.29 4.27 9.89
CA TRP A 70 5.32 3.25 9.48
C TRP A 70 3.91 3.84 9.46
N SER A 71 3.55 4.48 8.35
CA SER A 71 2.24 5.12 8.16
C SER A 71 1.47 4.47 7.02
N ALA A 72 0.19 4.82 6.86
CA ALA A 72 -0.67 4.24 5.82
C ALA A 72 -0.10 4.42 4.40
N GLU A 73 0.52 5.57 4.09
CA GLU A 73 1.01 5.93 2.74
C GLU A 73 2.54 5.89 2.60
N GLU A 74 3.27 5.73 3.71
CA GLU A 74 4.73 5.78 3.70
C GLU A 74 5.34 4.84 4.74
N LYS A 75 6.27 3.98 4.28
CA LYS A 75 7.13 3.15 5.13
C LYS A 75 8.58 3.56 4.89
N GLU A 76 9.31 3.77 5.97
CA GLU A 76 10.74 4.10 5.92
C GLU A 76 11.47 3.30 6.99
N LEU A 77 12.52 2.60 6.58
CA LEU A 77 13.33 1.79 7.46
C LEU A 77 14.79 1.71 6.98
N THR A 78 15.68 1.46 7.93
CA THR A 78 17.07 1.10 7.67
C THR A 78 17.29 -0.34 8.10
N VAL A 79 18.00 -1.09 7.28
CA VAL A 79 18.30 -2.50 7.53
C VAL A 79 19.79 -2.72 7.40
N THR A 80 20.42 -3.27 8.44
CA THR A 80 21.85 -3.65 8.41
C THR A 80 21.94 -5.17 8.46
N LEU A 81 22.60 -5.75 7.47
CA LEU A 81 22.67 -7.16 7.18
C LEU A 81 24.11 -7.66 7.14
N SER A 82 24.41 -8.74 7.86
CA SER A 82 25.72 -9.39 7.76
C SER A 82 25.88 -10.31 6.54
N GLN A 83 24.76 -10.69 5.90
CA GLN A 83 24.69 -11.60 4.76
C GLN A 83 23.47 -11.26 3.90
N PRO A 84 23.46 -11.62 2.60
CA PRO A 84 22.27 -11.45 1.75
C PRO A 84 21.06 -12.18 2.34
N LEU A 85 19.88 -11.56 2.22
CA LEU A 85 18.61 -12.15 2.67
C LEU A 85 17.40 -11.53 1.96
N ARG A 86 16.23 -12.07 2.25
CA ARG A 86 14.96 -11.53 1.76
C ARG A 86 14.19 -10.88 2.91
N LEU A 87 13.68 -9.69 2.68
CA LEU A 87 12.91 -8.93 3.64
C LEU A 87 11.44 -8.94 3.24
N ALA A 88 10.61 -9.69 3.97
CA ALA A 88 9.17 -9.66 3.78
C ALA A 88 8.58 -8.45 4.51
N ILE A 89 7.91 -7.59 3.76
CA ILE A 89 7.22 -6.42 4.28
C ILE A 89 5.77 -6.82 4.53
N ARG A 90 5.17 -6.38 5.64
CA ARG A 90 3.71 -6.53 5.87
C ARG A 90 2.94 -5.54 5.00
N LEU A 91 2.99 -5.78 3.70
CA LEU A 91 2.39 -4.96 2.65
C LEU A 91 2.24 -5.81 1.38
N LEU A 92 1.10 -5.66 0.70
CA LEU A 92 0.86 -6.28 -0.60
C LEU A 92 1.64 -5.55 -1.71
N ASP A 93 2.13 -6.29 -2.71
CA ASP A 93 2.72 -5.73 -3.92
C ASP A 93 1.65 -5.18 -4.86
N TYR A 94 1.22 -3.95 -4.56
CA TYR A 94 0.25 -3.21 -5.34
C TYR A 94 0.92 -2.15 -6.21
N PRO A 95 0.48 -1.91 -7.48
CA PRO A 95 1.17 -1.04 -8.43
C PRO A 95 1.39 0.42 -8.00
N ALA A 96 0.57 0.93 -7.07
CA ALA A 96 0.73 2.28 -6.54
C ALA A 96 1.82 2.40 -5.47
N TRP A 97 2.41 1.29 -5.02
CA TRP A 97 3.57 1.32 -4.14
C TRP A 97 4.85 1.52 -4.96
N ARG A 98 5.55 2.63 -4.70
CA ARG A 98 6.91 2.86 -5.19
C ARG A 98 7.90 2.45 -4.12
N VAL A 99 8.73 1.47 -4.44
CA VAL A 99 9.81 0.97 -3.58
C VAL A 99 11.15 1.53 -4.05
N GLU A 100 11.92 2.06 -3.11
CA GLU A 100 13.28 2.55 -3.32
C GLU A 100 14.23 1.91 -2.30
N VAL A 101 15.37 1.41 -2.76
CA VAL A 101 16.47 0.91 -1.92
C VAL A 101 17.68 1.79 -2.22
N ASN A 102 18.20 2.46 -1.21
CA ASN A 102 19.28 3.45 -1.32
C ASN A 102 19.00 4.53 -2.38
N GLY A 103 17.74 4.93 -2.51
CA GLY A 103 17.27 5.94 -3.48
C GLY A 103 17.03 5.42 -4.90
N TRP A 104 17.29 4.14 -5.17
CA TRP A 104 17.05 3.53 -6.47
C TRP A 104 15.73 2.78 -6.48
N ARG A 105 14.91 3.02 -7.51
CA ARG A 105 13.63 2.32 -7.67
C ARG A 105 13.88 0.83 -7.92
N VAL A 106 13.25 -0.03 -7.13
CA VAL A 106 13.32 -1.48 -7.27
C VAL A 106 11.93 -2.06 -7.49
N LYS A 107 11.87 -3.20 -8.19
CA LYS A 107 10.66 -4.01 -8.28
C LYS A 107 10.73 -5.11 -7.23
N PRO A 108 9.78 -5.18 -6.27
CA PRO A 108 9.75 -6.25 -5.30
C PRO A 108 9.44 -7.61 -5.95
N GLN A 109 9.72 -8.67 -5.21
CA GLN A 109 9.23 -10.02 -5.49
C GLN A 109 7.93 -10.24 -4.72
N SER A 110 7.05 -11.11 -5.24
CA SER A 110 5.84 -11.51 -4.53
C SER A 110 5.51 -12.97 -4.76
N PRO A 111 5.16 -13.72 -3.69
CA PRO A 111 4.61 -15.06 -3.83
C PRO A 111 3.28 -15.01 -4.59
N GLU A 112 3.00 -16.05 -5.39
CA GLU A 112 1.77 -16.11 -6.17
C GLU A 112 0.50 -16.26 -5.31
N THR A 113 0.62 -16.70 -4.06
CA THR A 113 -0.51 -17.00 -3.17
C THR A 113 -0.92 -15.83 -2.27
N THR A 114 0.04 -15.03 -1.80
CA THR A 114 -0.22 -13.97 -0.81
C THR A 114 0.04 -12.56 -1.31
N SER A 115 0.59 -12.43 -2.53
CA SER A 115 1.03 -11.16 -3.11
C SER A 115 1.87 -10.28 -2.17
N GLN A 116 2.51 -10.86 -1.16
CA GLN A 116 3.28 -10.11 -0.16
C GLN A 116 4.51 -9.50 -0.81
N MET A 117 4.84 -8.25 -0.44
CA MET A 117 6.04 -7.57 -0.91
C MET A 117 7.30 -8.15 -0.25
N ILE A 118 8.20 -8.69 -1.06
CA ILE A 118 9.49 -9.25 -0.64
C ILE A 118 10.63 -8.49 -1.33
N LEU A 119 11.59 -8.01 -0.54
CA LEU A 119 12.77 -7.31 -1.02
C LEU A 119 14.01 -8.19 -0.86
N PRO A 120 14.64 -8.65 -1.95
CA PRO A 120 15.97 -9.25 -1.89
C PRO A 120 17.01 -8.15 -1.60
N LEU A 121 17.80 -8.33 -0.55
CA LEU A 121 18.80 -7.38 -0.08
C LEU A 121 20.18 -8.04 -0.02
N SER A 122 21.22 -7.27 -0.31
CA SER A 122 22.61 -7.70 -0.17
C SER A 122 23.09 -7.49 1.27
N ALA A 123 24.24 -8.06 1.62
CA ALA A 123 24.90 -7.70 2.87
C ALA A 123 25.29 -6.20 2.86
N GLY A 124 25.19 -5.54 4.02
CA GLY A 124 25.46 -4.12 4.16
C GLY A 124 24.31 -3.37 4.85
N THR A 125 24.33 -2.05 4.76
CA THR A 125 23.28 -1.18 5.30
C THR A 125 22.49 -0.57 4.16
N ASP A 126 21.20 -0.87 4.11
CA ASP A 126 20.27 -0.37 3.12
C ASP A 126 19.22 0.55 3.76
N ARG A 127 18.95 1.69 3.11
CA ARG A 127 17.79 2.54 3.41
C ARG A 127 16.66 2.21 2.45
N ILE A 128 15.51 1.84 3.00
CA ILE A 128 14.34 1.41 2.24
C ILE A 128 13.24 2.45 2.41
N GLY A 129 12.73 2.95 1.28
CA GLY A 129 11.59 3.84 1.21
C GLY A 129 10.47 3.20 0.41
N ILE A 130 9.26 3.16 0.96
CA ILE A 130 8.07 2.64 0.29
C ILE A 130 7.00 3.72 0.37
N LYS A 131 6.57 4.25 -0.77
CA LYS A 131 5.61 5.37 -0.85
C LYS A 131 4.43 5.03 -1.72
N PHE A 132 3.23 5.34 -1.24
CA PHE A 132 2.01 5.24 -2.02
C PHE A 132 1.95 6.45 -2.96
N VAL A 133 1.80 6.19 -4.27
CA VAL A 133 1.86 7.23 -5.29
C VAL A 133 0.61 7.21 -6.16
N GLY A 134 0.31 8.35 -6.78
CA GLY A 134 -0.72 8.40 -7.82
C GLY A 134 -0.34 7.48 -8.98
N THR A 135 -1.30 6.71 -9.47
CA THR A 135 -1.15 5.87 -10.64
C THR A 135 -1.57 6.64 -11.91
N PRO A 136 -1.01 6.32 -13.09
CA PRO A 136 -1.30 7.04 -14.33
C PRO A 136 -2.79 7.06 -14.70
N ASP A 137 -3.52 5.99 -14.42
CA ASP A 137 -4.97 5.89 -14.62
C ASP A 137 -5.75 6.93 -13.80
N ARG A 138 -5.34 7.19 -12.54
CA ARG A 138 -5.96 8.24 -11.73
C ARG A 138 -5.71 9.63 -12.31
N MET A 139 -4.54 9.88 -12.88
CA MET A 139 -4.24 11.15 -13.56
C MET A 139 -5.11 11.33 -14.82
N LEU A 140 -5.25 10.28 -15.63
CA LEU A 140 -6.10 10.30 -16.82
C LEU A 140 -7.58 10.50 -16.47
N GLY A 141 -8.07 9.78 -15.46
CA GLY A 141 -9.44 9.94 -14.97
C GLY A 141 -9.72 11.36 -14.47
N GLY A 142 -8.77 11.97 -13.75
CA GLY A 142 -8.85 13.36 -13.33
C GLY A 142 -8.93 14.34 -14.52
N ALA A 143 -8.06 14.17 -15.52
CA ALA A 143 -8.05 15.00 -16.71
C ALA A 143 -9.36 14.89 -17.52
N LEU A 144 -9.88 13.68 -17.71
CA LEU A 144 -11.16 13.43 -18.39
C LEU A 144 -12.35 14.04 -17.64
N SER A 145 -12.33 13.95 -16.31
CA SER A 145 -13.36 14.58 -15.46
C SER A 145 -13.37 16.10 -15.61
N LEU A 146 -12.19 16.73 -15.58
CA LEU A 146 -12.05 18.18 -15.79
C LEU A 146 -12.51 18.59 -17.20
N ALA A 147 -12.13 17.84 -18.23
CA ALA A 147 -12.57 18.10 -19.60
C ALA A 147 -14.10 18.00 -19.74
N SER A 148 -14.71 17.01 -19.10
CA SER A 148 -16.16 16.81 -19.09
C SER A 148 -16.89 17.95 -18.37
N LEU A 149 -16.38 18.38 -17.22
CA LEU A 149 -16.93 19.51 -16.47
C LEU A 149 -16.87 20.81 -17.30
N PHE A 150 -15.76 21.04 -18.00
CA PHE A 150 -15.61 22.20 -18.88
C PHE A 150 -16.60 22.16 -20.04
N ALA A 151 -16.76 21.00 -20.70
CA ALA A 151 -17.73 20.81 -21.77
C ALA A 151 -19.17 21.05 -21.29
N ALA A 152 -19.54 20.50 -20.13
CA ALA A 152 -20.86 20.71 -19.54
C ALA A 152 -21.10 22.20 -19.20
N GLY A 153 -20.11 22.88 -18.63
CA GLY A 153 -20.17 24.32 -18.34
C GLY A 153 -20.40 25.17 -19.60
N LEU A 154 -19.71 24.86 -20.70
CA LEU A 154 -19.90 25.54 -21.98
C LEU A 154 -21.30 25.34 -22.56
N LEU A 155 -21.85 24.11 -22.47
CA LEU A 155 -23.21 23.81 -22.93
C LEU A 155 -24.26 24.58 -22.13
N LEU A 156 -24.12 24.63 -20.80
CA LEU A 156 -25.03 25.38 -19.92
C LEU A 156 -24.95 26.90 -20.18
N ALA A 157 -23.75 27.43 -20.39
CA ALA A 157 -23.57 28.85 -20.72
C ALA A 157 -24.24 29.23 -22.05
N LYS A 158 -24.09 28.39 -23.08
CA LYS A 158 -24.78 28.57 -24.38
C LYS A 158 -26.31 28.45 -24.25
N GLY A 159 -26.79 27.51 -23.44
CA GLY A 159 -28.23 27.32 -23.18
C GLY A 159 -28.87 28.54 -22.51
N ARG A 160 -28.19 29.14 -21.52
CA ARG A 160 -28.66 30.36 -20.85
C ARG A 160 -28.67 31.59 -21.76
N ALA A 161 -27.64 31.76 -22.60
CA ALA A 161 -27.59 32.88 -23.55
C ALA A 161 -28.74 32.84 -24.56
N LYS A 162 -29.16 31.64 -24.98
CA LYS A 162 -30.26 31.44 -25.95
C LYS A 162 -31.65 31.69 -25.35
N GLN A 163 -31.83 31.59 -24.03
CA GLN A 163 -33.12 31.85 -23.37
C GLN A 163 -33.36 33.32 -22.99
N SER A 164 -32.31 34.17 -23.06
CA SER A 164 -32.38 35.59 -22.73
C SER A 164 -32.59 36.49 -23.96
N THR A 165 -32.80 35.92 -25.15
CA THR A 165 -33.09 36.62 -26.41
C THR A 165 -34.50 36.26 -26.86
#